data_AF-A0A511SY23-F1
#
_entry.id   AF-A0A511SY23-F1
#
_cell.length_a   1.000
_cell.length_b   1.000
_cell.length_c   1.000
_cell.angle_alpha   90.00
_cell.angle_beta   90.00
_cell.angle_gamma   90.00
#
_symmetry.space_group_name_H-M   'P 1'
#
loop_
_entity.id
_entity.type
_entity.pdbx_description
1 polymer ?
#
loop_
_entity_poly.entity_id
_entity_poly.type
_entity_poly.pdbx_seq_one_letter_code
_entity_poly.pdbx_strand_id
1 'polypeptide(L)' 'MKDELDVEAELKPGPSGSYEVAVDGKVVIRKASLAFPTDQEVVDAVARVLDA' A
#
# COMPACT_ATOMS: atom_id res chain seq x y z
N MET A 1 12.26 15.91 7.48
CA MET A 1 11.80 14.94 8.49
C MET A 1 11.14 13.82 7.71
N LYS A 2 11.34 12.55 8.09
CA LYS A 2 10.53 11.46 7.55
C LYS A 2 9.27 11.45 8.40
N ASP A 3 8.16 11.90 7.84
CA ASP A 3 6.85 11.76 8.48
C ASP A 3 6.51 10.27 8.50
N GLU A 4 6.51 9.69 9.68
CA GLU A 4 6.10 8.30 9.90
C GLU A 4 4.57 8.28 9.96
N LEU A 5 3.96 7.38 9.19
CA LEU A 5 2.51 7.18 9.23
C LEU A 5 2.20 6.31 10.46
N ASP A 6 1.43 6.84 11.40
CA ASP A 6 0.98 6.13 12.61
C ASP A 6 -0.15 5.14 12.26
N VAL A 7 0.21 4.06 11.57
CA VAL A 7 -0.73 3.06 11.06
C VAL A 7 -0.30 1.64 11.42
N GLU A 8 -1.29 0.80 11.71
CA GLU A 8 -1.09 -0.64 11.86
C GLU A 8 -1.20 -1.34 10.49
N ALA A 9 -0.30 -2.28 10.22
CA ALA A 9 -0.28 -3.04 8.98
C ALA A 9 -0.38 -4.54 9.25
N GLU A 10 -1.22 -5.23 8.49
CA GLU A 10 -1.37 -6.69 8.55
C GLU A 10 -1.12 -7.31 7.16
N LEU A 11 -0.43 -8.45 7.13
CA LEU A 11 -0.23 -9.24 5.92
C LEU A 11 -1.33 -10.29 5.78
N LYS A 12 -2.06 -10.24 4.66
CA LYS A 12 -3.11 -11.20 4.33
C LYS A 12 -2.69 -12.09 3.15
N PRO A 13 -3.01 -13.40 3.17
CA PRO A 13 -2.76 -14.26 2.03
C PRO A 13 -3.66 -13.85 0.86
N GLY A 14 -3.06 -13.71 -0.32
CA GLY A 14 -3.74 -13.38 -1.57
C GLY A 14 -3.51 -14.45 -2.66
N PRO A 15 -4.19 -14.33 -3.81
CA PRO A 15 -3.96 -15.20 -4.97
C PRO A 15 -2.49 -15.23 -5.41
N SER A 16 -2.05 -16.33 -6.02
CA SER A 16 -0.69 -16.45 -6.52
C SER A 16 -0.33 -15.34 -7.50
N GLY A 17 0.83 -14.71 -7.29
CA GLY A 17 1.32 -13.60 -8.13
C GLY A 17 0.65 -12.24 -7.86
N SER A 18 -0.28 -12.17 -6.90
CA SER A 18 -0.89 -10.90 -6.49
C SER A 18 -0.03 -10.15 -5.47
N TYR A 19 -0.08 -8.82 -5.56
CA TYR A 19 0.41 -7.92 -4.52
C TYR A 19 -0.53 -6.72 -4.52
N GLU A 20 -1.15 -6.48 -3.38
CA GLU A 20 -2.15 -5.44 -3.17
C GLU A 20 -1.86 -4.75 -1.84
N VAL A 21 -1.93 -3.43 -1.84
CA VAL A 21 -1.90 -2.61 -0.62
C VAL A 21 -3.29 -2.01 -0.48
N ALA A 22 -3.89 -2.21 0.69
CA ALA A 22 -5.22 -1.70 1.00
C ALA A 22 -5.21 -0.96 2.34
N VAL A 23 -5.96 0.14 2.40
CA VAL A 23 -6.22 0.93 3.61
C VAL A 23 -7.70 0.83 3.89
N ASP A 24 -8.09 0.42 5.10
CA ASP A 24 -9.49 0.20 5.48
C ASP A 24 -10.29 -0.66 4.49
N GLY A 25 -9.63 -1.68 3.92
CA GLY A 25 -10.23 -2.59 2.93
C GLY A 25 -10.36 -2.02 1.52
N LYS A 26 -9.97 -0.76 1.28
CA LYS A 26 -9.90 -0.14 -0.04
C LYS A 26 -8.50 -0.33 -0.64
N VAL A 27 -8.41 -1.04 -1.75
CA VAL A 27 -7.14 -1.22 -2.47
C VAL A 27 -6.67 0.12 -3.02
N VAL A 28 -5.47 0.55 -2.59
CA VAL A 28 -4.81 1.79 -3.02
C VAL A 28 -3.71 1.53 -4.03
N ILE A 29 -3.10 0.34 -4.00
CA ILE A 29 -2.12 -0.12 -4.97
C ILE A 29 -2.43 -1.55 -5.39
N ARG A 30 -2.35 -1.81 -6.69
CA ARG A 30 -2.35 -3.15 -7.26
C ARG A 30 -1.12 -3.32 -8.13
N LYS A 31 -0.40 -4.42 -7.96
CA LYS A 31 0.71 -4.78 -8.85
C LYS A 31 0.17 -5.07 -10.25
N ALA A 32 0.33 -4.10 -11.16
CA ALA A 32 -0.12 -4.18 -12.54
C ALA A 32 0.97 -4.66 -13.52
N SER A 33 2.22 -4.74 -13.08
CA SER A 33 3.37 -5.13 -13.89
C SER A 33 4.27 -6.14 -13.17
N LEU A 34 5.34 -6.59 -13.82
CA LEU A 34 6.31 -7.50 -13.22
C LEU A 34 7.07 -6.87 -12.04
N ALA A 35 7.24 -5.54 -12.06
CA ALA A 35 7.91 -4.80 -11.01
C ALA A 35 7.01 -4.59 -9.79
N PHE A 36 7.62 -4.61 -8.60
CA PHE A 36 6.96 -4.14 -7.39
C PHE A 36 6.97 -2.61 -7.35
N PRO A 37 5.97 -1.98 -6.72
CA PRO A 37 6.04 -0.56 -6.40
C PRO A 37 7.22 -0.30 -5.46
N THR A 38 7.77 0.90 -5.54
CA THR A 38 8.79 1.38 -4.61
C THR A 38 8.18 1.71 -3.26
N ASP A 39 9.00 1.73 -2.21
CA ASP A 39 8.57 2.10 -0.86
C ASP A 39 7.90 3.48 -0.84
N GLN A 40 8.45 4.43 -1.62
CA GLN A 40 7.89 5.79 -1.70
C GLN A 40 6.51 5.80 -2.37
N GLU A 41 6.31 5.03 -3.44
CA GLU A 41 4.99 4.91 -4.07
C GLU A 41 3.95 4.33 -3.11
N VAL A 42 4.35 3.37 -2.26
CA VAL A 42 3.48 2.80 -1.22
C VAL A 42 3.12 3.85 -0.18
N VAL A 43 4.11 4.56 0.38
CA VAL A 43 3.88 5.60 1.40
C VAL A 43 2.99 6.72 0.84
N ASP A 44 3.28 7.22 -0.36
CA ASP A 44 2.52 8.30 -0.99
C ASP A 44 1.05 7.90 -1.23
N ALA A 45 0.80 6.66 -1.67
CA ALA A 45 -0.55 6.17 -1.90
C ALA A 45 -1.35 6.02 -0.61
N VAL A 46 -0.71 5.55 0.47
CA VAL A 46 -1.34 5.42 1.79
C VAL A 46 -1.62 6.80 2.39
N ALA A 47 -0.64 7.70 2.38
CA ALA A 47 -0.78 9.06 2.93
C ALA A 47 -1.95 9.82 2.27
N ARG A 48 -2.06 9.76 0.93
CA ARG A 48 -3.18 10.39 0.19
C ARG A 48 -4.56 9.93 0.62
N VAL A 49 -4.70 8.72 1.15
CA VAL A 49 -5.99 8.18 1.60
C VAL A 49 -6.27 8.54 3.05
N LEU A 50 -5.24 8.74 3.87
CA LEU A 50 -5.39 9.13 5.28
C LEU A 50 -5.65 10.64 5.45
N ASP A 51 -5.17 11.46 4.53
CA ASP A 51 -5.39 12.92 4.53
C ASP A 51 -6.74 13.36 3.91
N ALA A 52 -7.58 12.43 3.43
CA ALA A 52 -8.81 12.69 2.69
C ALA A 52 -10.08 12.44 3.52
#